data_AF-A0A8C2R718-F1
#
_entry.id   AF-A0A8C2R718-F1
#
_cell.length_a   1.000
_cell.length_b   1.000
_cell.length_c   1.000
_cell.angle_alpha   90.00
_cell.angle_beta   90.00
_cell.angle_gamma   90.00
#
_symmetry.space_group_name_H-M   'P 1'
#
loop_
_entity.id
_entity.type
_entity.pdbx_description
1 polymer ?
#
loop_
_entity_poly.entity_id
_entity_poly.type
_entity_poly.pdbx_seq_one_letter_code
_entity_poly.pdbx_strand_id
1 'polypeptide(L)'
;MWAGRTGTLLRLSGWWPTGVLGRRLLNCNAASLAGSSSPRCWNCGGAGGPPRGDRFFCPQCRALQPPDPTRDYFSLMDCNRSFRVDTVKLQHRYQQLQRLVHPDFFSQRSQNEKDFSEKHSTLVNEAYKTLLAPLSRGLYLVS
;
A
#
# COMPACT_ATOMS: atom_id res chain seq x y z
N MET A 1 3.37 -62.66 18.27
CA MET A 1 2.63 -63.88 18.62
C MET A 1 1.24 -63.45 19.04
N TRP A 2 0.24 -63.92 18.29
CA TRP A 2 -1.13 -64.32 18.69
C TRP A 2 -2.01 -63.23 19.34
N ALA A 3 -3.09 -62.73 18.71
CA ALA A 3 -4.32 -63.37 18.20
C ALA A 3 -5.50 -63.33 19.20
N GLY A 4 -6.69 -63.00 18.69
CA GLY A 4 -8.02 -63.25 19.28
C GLY A 4 -8.85 -61.97 19.44
N ARG A 5 -9.73 -61.56 18.50
CA ARG A 5 -11.09 -62.08 18.16
C ARG A 5 -12.00 -62.16 19.40
N THR A 6 -13.19 -61.58 19.45
CA THR A 6 -14.42 -61.72 18.62
C THR A 6 -15.31 -60.48 18.86
N GLY A 7 -16.30 -60.03 18.06
CA GLY A 7 -17.09 -60.60 16.99
C GLY A 7 -18.57 -60.70 17.41
N THR A 8 -19.44 -59.74 17.04
CA THR A 8 -20.88 -60.02 16.82
C THR A 8 -21.54 -58.98 15.90
N LEU A 9 -22.18 -59.49 14.85
CA LEU A 9 -23.08 -58.81 13.91
C LEU A 9 -24.48 -58.70 14.52
N LEU A 10 -25.24 -57.65 14.16
CA LEU A 10 -26.61 -57.85 13.69
C LEU A 10 -27.07 -56.68 12.83
N ARG A 11 -27.50 -57.00 11.60
CA ARG A 11 -28.22 -56.11 10.68
C ARG A 11 -29.67 -56.02 11.14
N LEU A 12 -30.30 -54.84 11.03
CA LEU A 12 -31.67 -54.75 10.56
C LEU A 12 -31.88 -53.46 9.74
N SER A 13 -32.52 -53.69 8.60
CA SER A 13 -32.96 -52.76 7.57
C SER A 13 -34.20 -51.96 7.98
N GLY A 14 -34.38 -50.78 7.39
CA GLY A 14 -35.72 -50.37 6.92
C GLY A 14 -36.10 -48.91 7.12
N TRP A 15 -36.37 -48.28 5.96
CA TRP A 15 -37.43 -47.31 5.70
C TRP A 15 -37.09 -45.82 5.76
N TRP A 16 -36.97 -45.26 4.55
CA TRP A 16 -37.17 -43.86 4.23
C TRP A 16 -38.66 -43.48 4.31
N PRO A 17 -38.94 -42.23 4.67
CA PRO A 17 -39.98 -41.48 3.98
C PRO A 17 -39.42 -40.22 3.32
N THR A 18 -39.88 -40.01 2.11
CA THR A 18 -39.80 -38.82 1.27
C THR A 18 -40.59 -37.66 1.88
N GLY A 19 -40.07 -36.43 1.78
CA GLY A 19 -40.78 -35.25 2.28
C GLY A 19 -40.11 -33.88 2.04
N VAL A 20 -40.23 -33.39 0.80
CA VAL A 20 -40.53 -32.01 0.37
C VAL A 20 -39.80 -30.78 0.99
N LEU A 21 -39.04 -30.12 0.10
CA LEU A 21 -38.81 -28.67 -0.08
C LEU A 21 -39.15 -27.71 1.07
N GLY A 22 -38.10 -27.21 1.72
CA GLY A 22 -38.12 -25.94 2.45
C GLY A 22 -36.90 -25.10 2.09
N ARG A 23 -37.03 -24.22 1.08
CA ARG A 23 -36.04 -23.17 0.82
C ARG A 23 -35.98 -22.26 2.05
N ARG A 24 -34.90 -22.35 2.83
CA ARG A 24 -34.55 -21.30 3.79
C ARG A 24 -33.32 -20.57 3.27
N LEU A 25 -33.58 -19.53 2.49
CA LEU A 25 -32.63 -18.45 2.27
C LEU A 25 -32.56 -17.62 3.56
N LEU A 26 -31.49 -17.83 4.31
CA LEU A 26 -30.95 -16.91 5.31
C LEU A 26 -29.46 -16.90 5.01
N ASN A 27 -29.00 -16.11 4.04
CA ASN A 27 -28.72 -14.69 4.17
C ASN A 27 -28.20 -14.31 5.56
N CYS A 28 -26.89 -14.46 5.72
CA CYS A 28 -26.11 -13.55 6.53
C CYS A 28 -24.78 -13.38 5.79
N ASN A 29 -24.63 -12.19 5.21
CA ASN A 29 -23.39 -11.71 4.63
C ASN A 29 -22.23 -11.99 5.59
N ALA A 30 -21.37 -12.93 5.25
CA ALA A 30 -19.99 -12.88 5.70
C ALA A 30 -19.39 -11.68 4.97
N ALA A 31 -19.64 -10.50 5.55
CA ALA A 31 -19.06 -9.25 5.13
C ALA A 31 -17.57 -9.47 4.96
N SER A 32 -17.13 -9.20 3.75
CA SER A 32 -15.76 -9.22 3.27
C SER A 32 -14.76 -9.00 4.40
N LEU A 33 -13.93 -10.02 4.66
CA LEU A 33 -12.57 -9.81 5.15
C LEU A 33 -11.76 -9.15 4.02
N ALA A 34 -12.20 -7.97 3.58
CA ALA A 34 -11.32 -7.01 2.98
C ALA A 34 -10.52 -6.45 4.16
N GLY A 35 -9.51 -7.22 4.59
CA GLY A 35 -8.49 -6.71 5.48
C GLY A 35 -7.87 -5.52 4.77
N SER A 36 -8.29 -4.32 5.15
CA SER A 36 -7.57 -3.09 4.83
C SER A 36 -6.27 -3.17 5.62
N SER A 37 -5.28 -3.89 5.07
CA SER A 37 -3.92 -3.90 5.58
C SER A 37 -3.34 -2.53 5.30
N SER A 38 -3.67 -1.57 6.16
CA SER A 38 -3.01 -0.28 6.16
C SER A 38 -1.50 -0.53 6.20
N PRO A 39 -0.71 0.09 5.30
CA PRO A 39 0.72 -0.14 5.27
C PRO A 39 1.30 0.13 6.65
N ARG A 40 2.12 -0.79 7.14
CA ARG A 40 2.80 -0.68 8.43
C ARG A 40 4.14 0.01 8.26
N CYS A 41 4.57 0.74 9.29
CA CYS A 41 5.92 1.28 9.32
C CYS A 41 6.94 0.13 9.33
N TRP A 42 7.94 0.21 8.45
CA TRP A 42 9.00 -0.81 8.35
C TRP A 42 9.88 -0.91 9.61
N ASN A 43 9.96 0.16 10.41
CA ASN A 43 10.82 0.22 11.59
C ASN A 43 10.06 -0.16 12.89
N CYS A 44 8.90 0.46 13.17
CA CYS A 44 8.17 0.25 14.42
C CYS A 44 6.91 -0.64 14.30
N GLY A 45 6.50 -1.02 13.09
CA GLY A 45 5.27 -1.81 12.86
C GLY A 45 3.95 -1.06 13.09
N GLY A 46 4.02 0.23 13.45
CA GLY A 46 2.86 1.09 13.70
C GLY A 46 1.90 1.21 12.52
N ALA A 47 0.60 1.32 12.83
CA ALA A 47 -0.43 1.71 11.88
C ALA A 47 -0.17 3.17 11.46
N GLY A 48 0.37 3.35 10.26
CA GLY A 48 0.93 4.64 9.83
C GLY A 48 2.12 4.52 8.89
N GLY A 49 2.31 3.37 8.22
CA GLY A 49 2.98 3.37 6.92
C GLY A 49 2.21 4.29 5.97
N PRO A 50 2.86 4.81 4.92
CA PRO A 50 2.48 6.07 4.28
C PRO A 50 0.99 6.05 3.90
N PRO A 51 0.11 6.73 4.66
CA PRO A 51 -1.26 6.91 4.23
C PRO A 51 -1.22 7.93 3.10
N ARG A 52 -2.00 7.71 2.05
CA ARG A 52 -2.22 8.61 0.90
C ARG A 52 -1.96 10.07 1.31
N GLY A 53 -0.88 10.69 0.80
CA GLY A 53 -0.51 12.08 1.12
C GLY A 53 0.98 12.32 1.39
N ASP A 54 1.27 13.47 2.01
CA ASP A 54 2.60 14.07 2.20
C ASP A 54 3.46 13.50 3.35
N ARG A 55 3.18 12.27 3.79
CA ARG A 55 3.84 11.70 4.97
C ARG A 55 5.09 10.90 4.59
N PHE A 56 6.23 11.59 4.52
CA PHE A 56 7.55 10.98 4.33
C PHE A 56 8.05 10.24 5.58
N PHE A 57 7.69 10.70 6.78
CA PHE A 57 8.21 10.16 8.04
C PHE A 57 7.12 9.49 8.87
N CYS A 58 7.50 8.43 9.59
CA CYS A 58 6.61 7.78 10.54
C CYS A 58 6.29 8.72 11.72
N PRO A 59 5.02 8.90 12.10
CA PRO A 59 4.67 9.76 13.25
C PRO A 59 5.12 9.21 14.60
N GLN A 60 5.37 7.90 14.70
CA GLN A 60 5.76 7.24 15.95
C GLN A 60 7.27 7.21 16.18
N CYS A 61 8.03 6.73 15.19
CA CYS A 61 9.49 6.56 15.33
C CYS A 61 10.32 7.50 14.45
N ARG A 62 9.67 8.36 13.65
CA ARG A 62 10.31 9.31 12.71
C ARG A 62 11.20 8.69 11.64
N ALA A 63 11.16 7.37 11.45
CA ALA A 63 11.88 6.72 10.36
C ALA A 63 11.33 7.18 8.99
N LEU A 64 12.24 7.45 8.04
CA LEU A 64 11.87 7.74 6.66
C LEU A 64 11.15 6.52 6.05
N GLN A 65 9.95 6.71 5.52
CA GLN A 65 9.14 5.66 4.93
C GLN A 65 9.46 5.46 3.45
N PRO A 66 9.24 4.27 2.87
CA PRO A 66 9.37 4.06 1.43
C PRO A 66 8.42 4.98 0.64
N PRO A 67 8.81 5.39 -0.59
CA PRO A 67 7.91 6.14 -1.47
C PRO A 67 6.69 5.30 -1.88
N ASP A 68 5.55 5.98 -2.05
CA ASP A 68 4.33 5.39 -2.58
C ASP A 68 4.42 5.30 -4.11
N PRO A 69 4.44 4.10 -4.71
CA PRO A 69 4.56 3.93 -6.15
C PRO A 69 3.29 4.37 -6.90
N THR A 70 2.16 4.52 -6.21
CA THR A 70 0.88 4.93 -6.82
C THR A 70 0.70 6.44 -6.84
N ARG A 71 1.63 7.19 -6.25
CA ARG A 71 1.56 8.64 -6.13
C ARG A 71 1.95 9.34 -7.42
N ASP A 72 1.01 10.10 -7.96
CA ASP A 72 1.20 10.92 -9.16
C ASP A 72 2.14 12.13 -8.93
N TYR A 73 2.83 12.60 -9.97
CA TYR A 73 3.80 13.69 -9.89
C TYR A 73 3.17 15.02 -9.51
N PHE A 74 1.94 15.32 -9.97
CA PHE A 74 1.23 16.53 -9.57
C PHE A 74 0.90 16.49 -8.09
N SER A 75 0.49 15.33 -7.58
CA SER A 75 0.25 15.12 -6.15
C SER A 75 1.52 15.21 -5.31
N LEU A 76 2.67 14.73 -5.82
CA LEU A 76 3.97 14.90 -5.16
C LEU A 76 4.41 16.36 -5.09
N MET A 77 4.25 17.08 -6.20
CA MET A 77 4.65 18.47 -6.37
C MET A 77 3.60 19.47 -5.87
N ASP A 78 2.59 18.99 -5.15
CA ASP A 78 1.54 19.79 -4.51
C ASP A 78 0.90 20.80 -5.48
N CYS A 79 0.55 20.32 -6.67
CA CYS A 79 -0.07 21.13 -7.70
C CYS A 79 -1.22 20.38 -8.38
N ASN A 80 -2.11 21.14 -9.03
CA ASN A 80 -3.25 20.56 -9.73
C ASN A 80 -2.77 19.79 -10.98
N ARG A 81 -3.42 18.66 -11.29
CA ARG A 81 -3.23 17.92 -12.55
C ARG A 81 -3.73 18.74 -13.73
N SER A 82 -2.88 19.64 -14.22
CA SER A 82 -3.16 20.57 -15.32
C SER A 82 -1.89 20.81 -16.13
N PHE A 83 -2.06 21.10 -17.42
CA PHE A 83 -0.94 21.49 -18.27
C PHE A 83 -0.33 22.83 -17.83
N ARG A 84 -1.15 23.74 -17.28
CA ARG A 84 -0.67 25.03 -16.74
C ARG A 84 -0.16 24.83 -15.32
N VAL A 85 1.16 24.85 -15.15
CA VAL A 85 1.84 24.73 -13.85
C VAL A 85 2.64 25.99 -13.58
N ASP A 86 2.52 26.51 -12.36
CA ASP A 86 3.35 27.61 -11.83
C ASP A 86 4.75 27.06 -11.51
N THR A 87 5.73 27.43 -12.33
CA THR A 87 7.11 26.93 -12.20
C THR A 87 7.82 27.46 -10.96
N VAL A 88 7.41 28.62 -10.43
CA VAL A 88 8.00 29.20 -9.21
C VAL A 88 7.56 28.37 -8.00
N LYS A 89 6.26 28.06 -7.91
CA LYS A 89 5.75 27.15 -6.86
C LYS A 89 6.34 25.76 -6.99
N LEU A 90 6.46 25.26 -8.22
CA LEU A 90 7.08 23.96 -8.50
C LEU A 90 8.52 23.89 -7.98
N GLN A 91 9.33 24.90 -8.27
CA GLN A 91 10.72 24.98 -7.80
C GLN A 91 10.81 25.09 -6.28
N HIS A 92 9.95 25.90 -5.66
CA HIS A 92 9.91 26.02 -4.21
C HIS A 92 9.57 24.68 -3.55
N ARG A 93 8.55 23.98 -4.07
CA ARG A 93 8.16 22.66 -3.57
C ARG A 93 9.27 21.64 -3.75
N TYR A 94 9.94 21.62 -4.90
CA TYR A 94 11.10 20.77 -5.15
C TYR A 94 12.20 20.97 -4.08
N GLN A 95 12.54 22.21 -3.76
CA GLN A 95 13.54 22.52 -2.73
C GLN A 95 13.11 22.07 -1.34
N GLN A 96 11.83 22.24 -0.99
CA GLN A 96 11.27 21.75 0.28
C GLN A 96 11.41 20.24 0.40
N LEU A 97 11.02 19.50 -0.65
CA LEU A 97 11.12 18.04 -0.66
C LEU A 97 12.57 17.58 -0.57
N GLN A 98 13.47 18.17 -1.35
CA GLN A 98 14.89 17.82 -1.30
C GLN A 98 15.50 18.03 0.10
N ARG A 99 15.14 19.11 0.81
CA ARG A 99 15.60 19.30 2.21
C ARG A 99 15.12 18.20 3.17
N LEU A 100 14.03 17.50 2.85
CA LEU A 100 13.50 16.41 3.66
C LEU A 100 14.14 15.06 3.31
N VAL A 101 14.48 14.82 2.04
CA VAL A 101 14.80 13.48 1.54
C VAL A 101 16.17 13.35 0.87
N HIS A 102 16.96 14.41 0.73
CA HIS A 102 18.25 14.35 0.02
C HIS A 102 19.26 13.43 0.74
N PRO A 103 19.99 12.54 0.01
CA PRO A 103 20.91 11.56 0.57
C PRO A 103 21.97 12.11 1.52
N ASP A 104 22.42 13.34 1.29
CA ASP A 104 23.41 14.01 2.14
C ASP A 104 23.00 14.02 3.63
N PHE A 105 21.69 14.20 3.91
CA PHE A 105 21.15 14.22 5.27
C PHE A 105 21.03 12.82 5.91
N PHE A 106 21.14 11.76 5.11
CA PHE A 106 20.99 10.37 5.53
C PHE A 106 22.32 9.58 5.50
N SER A 107 23.44 10.24 5.18
CA SER A 107 24.79 9.63 5.12
C SER A 107 25.20 8.87 6.39
N GLN A 108 24.74 9.30 7.57
CA GLN A 108 25.00 8.66 8.87
C GLN A 108 23.82 7.81 9.41
N ARG A 109 22.76 7.61 8.61
CA ARG A 109 21.56 6.86 9.00
C ARG A 109 21.67 5.38 8.66
N SER A 110 20.65 4.60 9.04
CA SER A 110 20.55 3.18 8.71
C SER A 110 20.53 2.95 7.19
N GLN A 111 20.97 1.78 6.73
CA GLN A 111 20.99 1.47 5.29
C GLN A 111 19.60 1.59 4.65
N ASN A 112 18.55 1.12 5.34
CA ASN A 112 17.17 1.25 4.87
C ASN A 112 16.77 2.71 4.63
N GLU A 113 17.14 3.62 5.54
CA GLU A 113 16.84 5.05 5.38
C GLU A 113 17.66 5.70 4.26
N LYS A 114 18.91 5.27 4.05
CA LYS A 114 19.72 5.71 2.89
C LYS A 114 19.04 5.30 1.59
N ASP A 115 18.62 4.04 1.48
CA ASP A 115 17.96 3.52 0.29
C ASP A 115 16.62 4.24 0.02
N PHE A 116 15.84 4.53 1.06
CA PHE A 116 14.59 5.28 0.91
C PHE A 116 14.84 6.74 0.54
N SER A 117 15.87 7.37 1.11
CA SER A 117 16.28 8.74 0.80
C SER A 117 16.70 8.87 -0.68
N GLU A 118 17.49 7.93 -1.18
CA GLU A 118 17.87 7.88 -2.59
C GLU A 118 16.64 7.73 -3.49
N LYS A 119 15.76 6.77 -3.19
CA LYS A 119 14.52 6.53 -3.96
C LYS A 119 13.61 7.76 -3.99
N HIS A 120 13.42 8.43 -2.85
CA HIS A 120 12.63 9.66 -2.78
C HIS A 120 13.28 10.80 -3.57
N SER A 121 14.59 11.00 -3.43
CA SER A 121 15.30 12.06 -4.16
C SER A 121 15.20 11.86 -5.67
N THR A 122 15.36 10.63 -6.15
CA THR A 122 15.17 10.28 -7.57
C THR A 122 13.76 10.60 -8.05
N LEU A 123 12.74 10.15 -7.31
CA LEU A 123 11.33 10.38 -7.66
C LEU A 123 10.97 11.88 -7.65
N VAL A 124 11.49 12.65 -6.70
CA VAL A 124 11.34 14.11 -6.65
C VAL A 124 12.02 14.79 -7.83
N ASN A 125 13.22 14.35 -8.21
CA ASN A 125 13.94 14.86 -9.38
C ASN A 125 13.18 14.58 -10.69
N GLU A 126 12.68 13.36 -10.85
CA GLU A 126 11.92 12.95 -12.03
C GLU A 126 10.61 13.73 -12.15
N ALA A 127 9.84 13.84 -11.08
CA ALA A 127 8.63 14.65 -11.05
C ALA A 127 8.91 16.12 -11.40
N TYR A 128 9.98 16.69 -10.84
CA TYR A 128 10.33 18.09 -11.08
C TYR A 128 10.69 18.31 -12.55
N LYS A 129 11.60 17.49 -13.10
CA LYS A 129 12.02 17.57 -14.50
C LYS A 129 10.85 17.36 -15.46
N THR A 130 10.01 16.35 -15.19
CA THR A 130 8.83 16.03 -16.00
C THR A 130 7.84 17.16 -16.03
N LEU A 131 7.52 17.74 -14.87
CA LEU A 131 6.57 18.84 -14.77
C LEU A 131 7.18 20.20 -15.14
N LEU A 132 8.49 20.37 -15.16
CA LEU A 132 9.12 21.64 -15.53
C LEU A 132 9.02 21.90 -17.04
N ALA A 133 9.36 20.91 -17.86
CA ALA A 133 9.36 21.06 -19.32
C ALA A 133 7.94 20.84 -19.91
N PRO A 134 7.43 21.75 -20.77
CA PRO A 134 6.07 21.64 -21.32
C PRO A 134 5.81 20.33 -22.07
N LEU A 135 6.78 19.84 -22.85
CA LEU A 135 6.63 18.62 -23.64
C LEU A 135 6.46 17.38 -22.75
N SER A 136 7.38 17.15 -21.81
CA SER A 136 7.30 16.01 -20.88
C SER A 136 6.06 16.09 -20.00
N ARG A 137 5.66 17.30 -19.58
CA ARG A 137 4.43 17.53 -18.82
C ARG A 137 3.20 17.11 -19.62
N GLY A 138 3.13 17.49 -20.89
CA GLY A 138 2.03 17.11 -21.79
C GLY A 138 1.92 15.60 -21.96
N LEU A 139 3.05 14.92 -22.21
CA LEU A 139 3.11 13.46 -22.33
C LEU A 139 2.68 12.76 -21.04
N TYR A 140 3.13 13.24 -19.88
CA TYR A 140 2.74 12.69 -18.58
C TYR A 140 1.27 12.89 -18.25
N LEU A 141 0.64 13.96 -18.74
CA LEU A 141 -0.76 14.25 -18.44
C LEU A 141 -1.72 13.26 -19.15
N VAL A 142 -1.30 12.75 -20.31
CA VAL A 142 -2.07 11.82 -21.16
C VAL A 142 -1.71 10.34 -20.95
N SER A 143 -0.65 10.04 -20.19
CA SER A 143 -0.35 8.68 -19.70
C SER A 143 -1.27 8.29 -18.56
#